data_AF-A0A944H1S5-F1
#
_entry.id   AF-A0A944H1S5-F1
#
_cell.length_a   1.000
_cell.length_b   1.000
_cell.length_c   1.000
_cell.angle_alpha   90.00
_cell.angle_beta   90.00
_cell.angle_gamma   90.00
#
_symmetry.space_group_name_H-M   'P 1'
#
loop_
_entity.id
_entity.type
_entity.pdbx_description
1 polymer ?
#
loop_
_entity_poly.entity_id
_entity_poly.type
_entity_poly.pdbx_seq_one_letter_code
_entity_poly.pdbx_strand_id
1 'polypeptide(L)'
;MPRSTSYHAKLIKYLQDPLEAAAYIEVVIEEGDPIMLNKALKNVIEAQGGIDNFSVAVQQSYDRFAQILAEKGEIEFYSLTNVLDALGLQLAVTVKSA
;
A
#
# COMPACT_ATOMS: atom_id res chain seq x y z
N MET A 1 -14.24 6.32 31.07
CA MET A 1 -13.13 5.53 30.47
C MET A 1 -12.88 6.05 29.07
N PRO A 2 -11.65 6.42 28.67
CA PRO A 2 -11.41 6.79 27.28
C PRO A 2 -11.59 5.53 26.43
N ARG A 3 -12.38 5.63 25.36
CA ARG A 3 -12.56 4.53 24.41
C ARG A 3 -11.19 4.23 23.80
N SER A 4 -10.79 2.97 23.77
CA SER A 4 -9.65 2.55 22.96
C SER A 4 -9.85 3.13 21.56
N THR A 5 -8.92 3.98 21.11
CA THR A 5 -8.86 4.31 19.69
C THR A 5 -8.75 2.98 18.95
N SER A 6 -9.60 2.74 17.95
CA SER A 6 -9.54 1.48 17.21
C SER A 6 -8.12 1.34 16.64
N TYR A 7 -7.59 0.11 16.66
CA TYR A 7 -6.27 -0.18 16.10
C TYR A 7 -6.13 0.38 14.69
N HIS A 8 -7.18 0.24 13.88
CA HIS A 8 -7.25 0.79 12.52
C HIS A 8 -7.13 2.31 12.49
N ALA A 9 -7.87 3.06 13.31
CA ALA A 9 -7.76 4.51 13.35
C ALA A 9 -6.36 4.99 13.74
N LYS A 10 -5.68 4.23 14.62
CA LYS A 10 -4.29 4.51 14.97
C LYS A 10 -3.35 4.24 13.79
N LEU A 11 -3.52 3.10 13.10
CA LEU A 11 -2.77 2.74 11.91
C LEU A 11 -2.91 3.81 10.81
N ILE A 12 -4.14 4.18 10.46
CA ILE A 12 -4.40 5.22 9.44
C ILE A 12 -3.72 6.54 9.79
N LYS A 13 -3.71 6.94 11.07
CA LYS A 13 -2.98 8.13 11.50
C LYS A 13 -1.46 8.00 11.34
N TYR A 14 -0.88 6.83 11.60
CA TYR A 14 0.56 6.60 11.40
C TYR A 14 0.94 6.63 9.91
N LEU A 15 0.13 6.00 9.06
CA LEU A 15 0.38 5.88 7.61
C LEU A 15 0.24 7.20 6.84
N GLN A 16 -0.13 8.30 7.51
CA GLN A 16 -0.05 9.65 6.94
C GLN A 16 1.40 10.11 6.73
N ASP A 17 2.33 9.60 7.55
CA ASP A 17 3.77 9.83 7.34
C ASP A 17 4.28 8.92 6.21
N PRO A 18 4.86 9.48 5.13
CA PRO A 18 5.40 8.68 4.03
C PRO A 18 6.47 7.66 4.46
N LEU A 19 7.24 7.95 5.51
CA LEU A 19 8.26 7.04 6.03
C LEU A 19 7.61 5.81 6.68
N GLU A 20 6.56 6.02 7.46
CA GLU A 20 5.78 4.95 8.08
C GLU A 20 5.03 4.13 7.02
N ALA A 21 4.48 4.79 6.00
CA ALA A 21 3.83 4.12 4.88
C ALA A 21 4.80 3.24 4.08
N ALA A 22 6.01 3.73 3.79
CA ALA A 22 7.06 2.98 3.12
C ALA A 22 7.47 1.75 3.94
N ALA A 23 7.80 1.94 5.22
CA ALA A 23 8.19 0.86 6.12
C ALA A 23 7.09 -0.19 6.27
N TYR A 24 5.83 0.24 6.35
CA TYR A 24 4.68 -0.66 6.44
C TYR A 24 4.51 -1.53 5.18
N ILE A 25 4.67 -0.97 3.99
CA ILE A 25 4.62 -1.73 2.73
C ILE A 25 5.84 -2.64 2.59
N GLU A 26 7.03 -2.18 2.95
CA GLU A 26 8.27 -2.96 2.91
C GLU A 26 8.15 -4.25 3.72
N VAL A 27 7.73 -4.15 4.99
CA VAL A 27 7.51 -5.32 5.86
C VAL A 27 6.57 -6.33 5.22
N VAL A 28 5.49 -5.86 4.58
CA VAL A 28 4.51 -6.74 3.92
C VAL A 28 5.09 -7.41 2.67
N ILE A 29 5.96 -6.72 1.92
CA ILE A 29 6.68 -7.30 0.77
C ILE A 29 7.69 -8.36 1.26
N GLU A 30 8.39 -8.12 2.36
CA GLU A 30 9.35 -9.05 2.96
C GLU A 30 8.68 -10.34 3.48
N GLU A 31 7.50 -10.23 4.08
CA GLU A 31 6.71 -11.39 4.52
C GLU A 31 6.22 -12.25 3.34
N GLY A 32 6.19 -11.69 2.12
CA GLY A 32 5.94 -12.44 0.89
C GLY A 32 4.49 -12.91 0.73
N ASP A 33 3.53 -12.29 1.43
CA ASP A 33 2.09 -12.54 1.24
C ASP A 33 1.48 -11.51 0.28
N PRO A 34 1.19 -11.89 -0.98
CA PRO A 34 0.65 -10.96 -1.96
C PRO A 34 -0.73 -10.42 -1.54
N ILE A 35 -1.54 -11.19 -0.80
CA ILE A 35 -2.87 -10.75 -0.34
C ILE A 35 -2.73 -9.63 0.69
N MET A 36 -1.73 -9.72 1.58
CA MET A 36 -1.43 -8.67 2.54
C MET A 36 -0.96 -7.38 1.85
N LEU A 37 -0.25 -7.47 0.72
CA LEU A 37 0.19 -6.30 -0.03
C LEU A 37 -0.99 -5.42 -0.47
N ASN A 38 -2.07 -6.01 -0.98
CA ASN A 38 -3.26 -5.24 -1.35
C ASN A 38 -3.90 -4.55 -0.14
N LYS A 39 -3.97 -5.24 1.00
CA LYS A 39 -4.47 -4.64 2.24
C LYS A 39 -3.59 -3.48 2.70
N ALA A 40 -2.27 -3.62 2.58
CA ALA A 40 -1.33 -2.57 2.94
C ALA A 40 -1.52 -1.33 2.07
N LEU A 41 -1.60 -1.51 0.75
CA LEU A 41 -1.88 -0.43 -0.20
C LEU A 41 -3.23 0.25 0.09
N LYS A 42 -4.29 -0.52 0.39
CA LYS A 42 -5.58 0.05 0.81
C LYS A 42 -5.46 0.95 2.04
N ASN A 43 -4.75 0.50 3.06
CA ASN A 43 -4.58 1.27 4.30
C ASN A 43 -3.81 2.57 4.04
N VAL A 44 -2.76 2.52 3.20
CA VAL A 44 -2.00 3.73 2.83
C VAL A 44 -2.85 4.68 1.99
N ILE A 45 -3.60 4.17 1.01
CA ILE A 45 -4.55 4.97 0.21
C ILE A 45 -5.61 5.64 1.11
N GLU A 46 -6.17 4.90 2.08
CA GLU A 46 -7.11 5.44 3.07
C GLU A 46 -6.46 6.54 3.93
N ALA A 47 -5.22 6.34 4.37
CA ALA A 47 -4.47 7.33 5.13
C ALA A 47 -4.20 8.62 4.36
N GLN A 48 -4.04 8.52 3.03
CA GLN A 48 -3.90 9.66 2.12
C GLN A 48 -5.26 10.29 1.72
N GLY A 49 -6.35 9.93 2.42
CA GLY A 49 -7.67 10.53 2.22
C GLY A 49 -8.55 9.81 1.19
N GLY A 50 -8.14 8.61 0.75
CA GLY A 50 -8.94 7.74 -0.11
C GLY A 50 -8.52 7.74 -1.58
N ILE A 51 -9.00 6.73 -2.31
CA ILE A 51 -8.64 6.50 -3.71
C ILE A 51 -9.11 7.63 -4.64
N ASP A 52 -10.18 8.33 -4.25
CA ASP A 52 -10.78 9.42 -5.02
C ASP A 52 -9.88 10.68 -5.10
N ASN A 53 -8.87 10.78 -4.23
CA ASN A 53 -7.87 11.85 -4.29
C ASN A 53 -6.85 11.68 -5.41
N PHE A 54 -6.78 10.50 -6.03
CA PHE A 54 -5.85 10.21 -7.11
C PHE A 54 -6.51 10.32 -8.48
N SER A 55 -5.68 10.52 -9.52
CA SER A 55 -6.15 10.58 -10.90
C SER A 55 -6.81 9.27 -11.34
N VAL A 56 -7.74 9.33 -12.30
CA VAL A 56 -8.43 8.15 -12.86
C VAL A 56 -7.44 7.08 -13.33
N ALA A 57 -6.28 7.46 -13.89
CA ALA A 57 -5.25 6.53 -14.32
C ALA A 57 -4.63 5.73 -13.16
N VAL A 58 -4.46 6.36 -11.99
CA VAL A 58 -3.98 5.71 -10.77
C VAL A 58 -5.05 4.78 -10.21
N GLN A 59 -6.32 5.21 -10.21
CA GLN A 59 -7.45 4.36 -9.79
C GLN A 59 -7.51 3.08 -10.64
N GLN A 60 -7.42 3.22 -11.96
CA GLN A 60 -7.37 2.09 -12.89
C GLN A 60 -6.14 1.19 -12.68
N SER A 61 -4.98 1.78 -12.36
CA SER A 61 -3.78 1.02 -12.01
C SER A 61 -4.00 0.21 -10.75
N TYR A 62 -4.56 0.82 -9.70
CA TYR A 62 -4.88 0.14 -8.46
C TYR A 62 -5.92 -0.99 -8.64
N ASP A 63 -6.97 -0.75 -9.41
CA ASP A 63 -7.98 -1.76 -9.73
C ASP A 63 -7.38 -2.94 -10.49
N ARG A 64 -6.54 -2.66 -11.51
CA ARG A 64 -5.81 -3.69 -12.25
C ARG A 64 -4.89 -4.49 -11.34
N PHE A 65 -4.13 -3.82 -10.47
CA PHE A 65 -3.27 -4.47 -9.49
C PHE A 65 -4.08 -5.42 -8.61
N ALA A 66 -5.16 -4.93 -8.00
CA ALA A 66 -6.00 -5.70 -7.09
C ALA A 66 -6.69 -6.88 -7.81
N GLN A 67 -7.13 -6.69 -9.06
CA GLN A 67 -7.76 -7.73 -9.87
C GLN A 67 -6.77 -8.86 -10.20
N ILE A 68 -5.61 -8.54 -10.77
CA ILE A 68 -4.61 -9.55 -11.18
C ILE A 68 -4.14 -10.35 -9.98
N LEU A 69 -3.90 -9.67 -8.86
CA LEU A 69 -3.52 -10.29 -7.62
C LEU A 69 -4.57 -11.27 -7.10
N ALA A 70 -5.86 -10.88 -7.12
CA ALA A 70 -6.94 -11.74 -6.66
C ALA A 70 -7.18 -12.95 -7.58
N GLU A 71 -7.04 -12.76 -8.89
CA GLU A 71 -7.28 -13.81 -9.89
C GLU A 71 -6.12 -14.81 -10.00
N LYS A 72 -4.87 -14.32 -9.91
CA LYS A 72 -3.67 -15.11 -10.24
C LYS A 72 -2.70 -15.28 -9.08
N GLY A 73 -2.84 -14.50 -8.01
CA GLY A 73 -1.82 -14.42 -6.95
C GLY A 73 -0.52 -13.74 -7.42
N GLU A 74 -0.56 -13.03 -8.54
CA GLU A 74 0.60 -12.39 -9.17
C GLU A 74 0.58 -10.88 -8.93
N ILE A 75 1.77 -10.30 -8.77
CA ILE A 75 1.95 -8.84 -8.71
C ILE A 75 2.26 -8.35 -10.12
N GLU A 76 1.41 -7.49 -10.65
CA GLU A 76 1.69 -6.82 -11.92
C GLU A 76 2.55 -5.57 -11.67
N PHE A 77 3.75 -5.55 -12.25
CA PHE A 77 4.79 -4.59 -11.92
C PHE A 77 4.44 -3.13 -12.27
N TYR A 78 3.82 -2.87 -13.42
CA TYR A 78 3.51 -1.51 -13.85
C TYR A 78 2.40 -0.88 -13.00
N SER A 79 1.36 -1.63 -12.68
CA SER A 79 0.30 -1.16 -11.80
C SER A 79 0.80 -0.93 -10.38
N LEU A 80 1.65 -1.81 -9.83
CA LEU A 80 2.26 -1.60 -8.52
C LEU A 80 3.10 -0.32 -8.51
N THR A 81 4.00 -0.14 -9.49
CA THR A 81 4.87 1.03 -9.55
C THR A 81 4.08 2.34 -9.73
N ASN A 82 3.04 2.35 -10.56
CA ASN A 82 2.16 3.52 -10.70
C ASN A 82 1.42 3.87 -9.40
N VAL A 83 0.96 2.86 -8.66
CA VAL A 83 0.28 3.10 -7.36
C VAL A 83 1.28 3.64 -6.34
N LEU A 84 2.48 3.07 -6.26
CA LEU A 84 3.52 3.57 -5.35
C LEU A 84 3.93 5.00 -5.69
N ASP A 85 4.16 5.32 -6.96
CA ASP A 85 4.52 6.66 -7.42
C ASP A 85 3.44 7.70 -7.02
N ALA A 86 2.17 7.36 -7.21
CA ALA A 86 1.06 8.21 -6.80
C ALA A 86 1.01 8.43 -5.28
N LEU A 87 1.44 7.45 -4.49
CA LEU A 87 1.58 7.55 -3.03
C LEU A 87 2.84 8.30 -2.59
N GLY A 88 3.68 8.77 -3.52
CA GLY A 88 4.99 9.38 -3.23
C GLY A 88 6.06 8.37 -2.81
N LEU A 89 5.87 7.09 -3.15
CA LEU A 89 6.72 5.96 -2.81
C LEU A 89 7.36 5.37 -4.07
N GLN A 90 8.42 4.58 -3.91
CA GLN A 90 9.06 3.89 -5.03
C GLN A 90 9.60 2.52 -4.59
N LEU A 91 9.69 1.58 -5.54
CA LEU A 91 10.46 0.35 -5.34
C LEU A 91 11.95 0.66 -5.42
N ALA A 92 12.72 0.07 -4.51
CA ALA A 92 14.17 0.17 -4.48
C ALA A 92 14.79 -1.23 -4.39
N VAL A 93 16.00 -1.37 -4.92
CA VAL A 93 16.83 -2.56 -4.77
C VAL A 93 17.94 -2.23 -3.78
N THR A 94 18.01 -2.96 -2.68
CA THR A 94 19.02 -2.78 -1.62
C THR A 94 19.87 -4.05 -1.48
N VAL A 95 21.01 -3.96 -0.79
CA VAL A 95 21.79 -5.15 -0.45
C VAL A 95 21.00 -5.94 0.59
N LYS A 96 20.86 -7.26 0.37
CA LYS A 96 20.21 -8.14 1.34
C LYS A 96 20.98 -8.12 2.67
N SER A 97 20.34 -7.61 3.72
CA SER A 97 20.85 -7.70 5.09
C SER A 97 20.96 -9.17 5.49
N ALA A 98 22.11 -9.55 6.06
CA ALA A 98 22.44 -10.92 6.44
C ALA A 98 21.67 -11.40 7.67
#